data_AF-A0A7V4JKJ8-F1
#
_entry.id   AF-A0A7V4JKJ8-F1
#
_cell.length_a   1.000
_cell.length_b   1.000
_cell.length_c   1.000
_cell.angle_alpha   90.00
_cell.angle_beta   90.00
_cell.angle_gamma   90.00
#
_symmetry.space_group_name_H-M   'P 1'
#
loop_
_entity.id
_entity.type
_entity.pdbx_description
1 polymer ?
#
loop_
_entity_poly.entity_id
_entity_poly.type
_entity_poly.pdbx_seq_one_letter_code
_entity_poly.pdbx_strand_id
1 'polypeptide(L)'
;MHPVFEELNFIYMKKIFVFCFLVLFSVWTNAQENAGKKGPKKHKELKTELDSVSYALGVAIGSTIRNGGLSDMNQKLFSKALQQMLAEEEVWIDQEQGEQIITAYLQKLEAKKGEANLAAAKKFLEENRKKPGVVELPSGLQYKVITEGTGEKPLPGDKVTVHYHGTLINGKVFDSSI
;
A
#
# COMPACT_ATOMS: atom_id res chain seq x y z
N MET A 1 -4.99 -47.85 -30.76
CA MET A 1 -4.92 -46.51 -30.17
C MET A 1 -5.61 -46.59 -28.82
N HIS A 2 -4.80 -46.71 -27.77
CA HIS A 2 -5.19 -47.26 -26.47
C HIS A 2 -5.68 -46.15 -25.50
N PRO A 3 -6.63 -46.48 -24.59
CA PRO A 3 -7.36 -45.60 -23.66
C PRO A 3 -6.52 -44.92 -22.56
N VAL A 4 -5.19 -44.89 -22.70
CA VAL A 4 -4.26 -44.37 -21.69
C VAL A 4 -4.25 -42.83 -21.64
N PHE A 5 -4.67 -42.16 -22.72
CA PHE A 5 -4.65 -40.69 -22.81
C PHE A 5 -5.82 -40.00 -22.10
N GLU A 6 -6.97 -40.67 -21.92
CA GLU A 6 -8.12 -40.10 -21.19
C GLU A 6 -7.95 -40.19 -19.67
N GLU A 7 -7.38 -41.29 -19.15
CA GLU A 7 -7.12 -41.43 -17.71
C GLU A 7 -6.06 -40.45 -17.19
N LEU A 8 -5.07 -40.10 -18.03
CA LEU A 8 -4.00 -39.19 -17.66
C LEU A 8 -4.52 -37.76 -17.43
N ASN A 9 -5.47 -37.29 -18.25
CA ASN A 9 -6.10 -35.97 -18.10
C ASN A 9 -7.04 -35.89 -16.89
N PHE A 10 -7.74 -36.98 -16.56
CA PHE A 10 -8.62 -37.04 -15.39
C PHE A 10 -7.84 -37.01 -14.07
N ILE A 11 -6.69 -37.70 -14.02
CA ILE A 11 -5.80 -37.72 -12.84
C ILE A 11 -5.09 -36.37 -12.66
N TYR A 12 -4.69 -35.71 -13.76
CA TYR A 12 -4.00 -34.41 -13.70
C TYR A 12 -4.91 -33.28 -13.20
N MET A 13 -6.19 -33.26 -13.63
CA MET A 13 -7.16 -32.23 -13.25
C MET A 13 -7.59 -32.32 -11.76
N LYS A 14 -7.63 -33.54 -11.20
CA LYS A 14 -7.94 -33.77 -9.77
C LYS A 14 -6.79 -33.38 -8.84
N LYS A 15 -5.53 -33.49 -9.30
CA LYS A 15 -4.34 -33.07 -8.53
C LYS A 15 -4.15 -31.55 -8.51
N ILE A 16 -4.51 -30.86 -9.59
CA ILE A 16 -4.52 -29.39 -9.64
C ILE A 16 -5.56 -28.80 -8.67
N PHE A 17 -6.74 -29.42 -8.57
CA PHE A 17 -7.79 -28.97 -7.65
C PHE A 17 -7.41 -29.15 -6.16
N VAL A 18 -6.64 -30.19 -5.81
CA VAL A 18 -6.15 -30.42 -4.44
C VAL A 18 -4.97 -29.52 -4.07
N PHE A 19 -4.17 -29.08 -5.05
CA PHE A 19 -3.02 -28.21 -4.80
C PHE A 19 -3.40 -26.73 -4.64
N CYS A 20 -4.48 -26.25 -5.28
CA CYS A 20 -5.00 -24.90 -5.04
C CYS A 20 -5.61 -24.71 -3.63
N PHE A 21 -6.09 -25.78 -3.00
CA PHE A 21 -6.66 -25.71 -1.65
C PHE A 21 -5.59 -25.66 -0.53
N LEU A 22 -4.37 -26.14 -0.78
CA LEU A 22 -3.29 -26.14 0.22
C LEU A 22 -2.51 -24.81 0.29
N VAL A 23 -2.55 -23.98 -0.75
CA VAL A 23 -1.88 -22.65 -0.74
C VAL A 23 -2.73 -21.58 -0.05
N LEU A 24 -4.06 -21.77 0.06
CA LEU A 24 -4.94 -20.88 0.82
C LEU A 24 -4.88 -21.12 2.34
N PHE A 25 -4.37 -22.26 2.80
CA PHE A 25 -4.31 -22.59 4.23
C PHE A 25 -3.07 -22.02 4.94
N SER A 26 -1.95 -21.84 4.23
CA SER A 26 -0.72 -21.27 4.81
C SER A 26 -0.75 -19.74 4.97
N VAL A 27 -1.70 -19.05 4.33
CA VAL A 27 -1.95 -17.62 4.55
C VAL A 27 -2.87 -17.41 5.77
N TRP A 28 -3.59 -18.44 6.22
CA TRP A 28 -4.51 -18.32 7.37
C TRP A 28 -3.81 -18.45 8.72
N THR A 29 -2.64 -19.12 8.79
CA THR A 29 -1.93 -19.31 10.07
C THR A 29 -1.08 -18.11 10.51
N ASN A 30 -0.68 -17.21 9.60
CA ASN A 30 0.14 -16.04 9.95
C ASN A 30 -0.65 -14.75 10.23
N ALA A 31 -1.98 -14.75 10.10
CA ALA A 31 -2.81 -13.56 10.34
C ALA A 31 -3.36 -13.44 11.78
N GLN A 32 -3.15 -14.44 12.65
CA GLN A 32 -3.76 -14.46 13.99
C GLN A 32 -2.87 -14.01 15.16
N GLU A 33 -1.59 -13.69 14.96
CA GLU A 33 -0.73 -13.39 16.13
C GLU A 33 -0.68 -11.90 16.52
N ASN A 34 -1.22 -10.96 15.72
CA ASN A 34 -1.13 -9.52 16.04
C ASN A 34 -2.45 -8.73 15.89
N ALA A 35 -3.59 -9.35 16.19
CA ALA A 35 -4.86 -8.62 16.32
C ALA A 35 -5.16 -8.33 17.79
N GLY A 36 -4.73 -7.15 18.28
CA GLY A 36 -5.22 -6.59 19.53
C GLY A 36 -6.75 -6.63 19.57
N LYS A 37 -7.30 -7.25 20.62
CA LYS A 37 -8.72 -7.47 20.85
C LYS A 37 -9.53 -6.17 20.74
N LYS A 38 -10.07 -5.89 19.57
CA LYS A 38 -11.25 -5.02 19.40
C LYS A 38 -12.43 -5.96 19.20
N GLY A 39 -13.34 -6.00 20.17
CA GLY A 39 -14.56 -6.81 20.10
C GLY A 39 -15.38 -6.51 18.83
N PRO A 40 -16.28 -7.43 18.43
CA PRO A 40 -17.02 -7.28 17.19
C PRO A 40 -17.80 -5.97 17.21
N LYS A 41 -17.53 -5.09 16.24
CA LYS A 41 -18.35 -3.90 16.03
C LYS A 41 -19.74 -4.39 15.62
N LYS A 42 -20.80 -3.94 16.31
CA LYS A 42 -22.18 -4.23 15.91
C LYS A 42 -22.38 -3.78 14.46
N HIS A 43 -22.62 -4.73 13.56
CA HIS A 43 -23.00 -4.44 12.18
C HIS A 43 -24.46 -4.00 12.16
N LYS A 44 -24.78 -2.99 11.34
CA LYS A 44 -26.18 -2.71 11.02
C LYS A 44 -26.67 -3.85 10.13
N GLU A 45 -27.70 -4.57 10.56
CA GLU A 45 -28.33 -5.60 9.75
C GLU A 45 -28.98 -4.96 8.52
N LEU A 46 -28.59 -5.43 7.35
CA LEU A 46 -29.18 -5.05 6.08
C LEU A 46 -30.19 -6.12 5.65
N LYS A 47 -31.22 -5.72 4.90
CA LYS A 47 -32.42 -6.54 4.73
C LYS A 47 -32.18 -7.78 3.88
N THR A 48 -31.29 -7.66 2.90
CA THR A 48 -30.95 -8.77 1.99
C THR A 48 -29.45 -9.03 1.97
N GLU A 49 -29.08 -10.23 1.50
CA GLU A 49 -27.69 -10.56 1.20
C GLU A 49 -27.11 -9.58 0.16
N LEU A 50 -27.89 -9.26 -0.88
CA LEU A 50 -27.48 -8.34 -1.93
C LEU A 50 -27.22 -6.92 -1.39
N ASP A 51 -28.02 -6.44 -0.42
CA ASP A 51 -27.76 -5.16 0.26
C ASP A 51 -26.40 -5.19 0.96
N SER A 52 -26.07 -6.31 1.61
CA SER A 52 -24.82 -6.49 2.34
C SER A 52 -23.62 -6.52 1.40
N VAL A 53 -23.73 -7.25 0.28
CA VAL A 53 -22.71 -7.27 -0.78
C VAL A 53 -22.51 -5.88 -1.38
N SER A 54 -23.60 -5.19 -1.71
CA SER A 54 -23.55 -3.84 -2.29
C SER A 54 -22.87 -2.83 -1.36
N TYR A 55 -23.21 -2.87 -0.07
CA TYR A 55 -22.57 -2.00 0.93
C TYR A 55 -21.09 -2.34 1.11
N ALA A 56 -20.74 -3.62 1.17
CA ALA A 56 -19.35 -4.07 1.31
C ALA A 56 -18.47 -3.63 0.12
N LEU A 57 -18.99 -3.69 -1.10
CA LEU A 57 -18.30 -3.21 -2.29
C LEU A 57 -18.06 -1.69 -2.22
N GLY A 58 -19.08 -0.92 -1.80
CA GLY A 58 -18.94 0.51 -1.55
C GLY A 58 -17.87 0.83 -0.51
N VAL A 59 -17.77 0.04 0.57
CA VAL A 59 -16.72 0.18 1.59
C VAL A 59 -15.33 -0.11 1.01
N ALA A 60 -15.19 -1.17 0.20
CA ALA A 60 -13.91 -1.52 -0.43
C ALA A 60 -13.41 -0.42 -1.38
N ILE A 61 -14.29 0.06 -2.26
CA ILE A 61 -14.00 1.15 -3.19
C ILE A 61 -13.70 2.45 -2.42
N GLY A 62 -14.55 2.81 -1.46
CA GLY A 62 -14.36 4.00 -0.62
C GLY A 62 -13.06 3.97 0.19
N SER A 63 -12.63 2.79 0.68
CA SER A 63 -11.34 2.65 1.35
C SER A 63 -10.18 2.90 0.40
N THR A 64 -10.28 2.42 -0.84
CA THR A 64 -9.25 2.65 -1.87
C THR A 64 -9.15 4.13 -2.22
N ILE A 65 -10.29 4.79 -2.43
CA ILE A 65 -10.38 6.24 -2.69
C ILE A 65 -9.74 7.06 -1.55
N ARG A 66 -10.11 6.74 -0.31
CA ARG A 66 -9.58 7.43 0.88
C ARG A 66 -8.06 7.26 0.99
N ASN A 67 -7.58 6.04 0.80
CA ASN A 67 -6.15 5.74 0.91
C ASN A 67 -5.35 6.35 -0.26
N GLY A 68 -5.96 6.51 -1.44
CA GLY A 68 -5.38 7.17 -2.60
C GLY A 68 -5.32 8.71 -2.48
N GLY A 69 -5.92 9.31 -1.44
CA GLY A 69 -5.97 10.76 -1.27
C GLY A 69 -7.02 11.46 -2.15
N LEU A 70 -8.07 10.74 -2.55
CA LEU A 70 -9.15 11.24 -3.41
C LEU A 70 -10.45 11.52 -2.62
N SER A 71 -10.37 11.72 -1.31
CA SER A 71 -11.53 11.90 -0.43
C SER A 71 -12.41 13.11 -0.79
N ASP A 72 -11.82 14.13 -1.42
CA ASP A 72 -12.50 15.37 -1.81
C ASP A 72 -13.19 15.28 -3.18
N MET A 73 -13.31 14.07 -3.76
CA MET A 73 -13.97 13.86 -5.04
C MET A 73 -15.47 14.22 -5.01
N ASN A 74 -16.03 14.53 -6.18
CA ASN A 74 -17.47 14.73 -6.33
C ASN A 74 -18.21 13.38 -6.29
N GLN A 75 -18.65 13.00 -5.08
CA GLN A 75 -19.36 11.73 -4.83
C GLN A 75 -20.65 11.59 -5.64
N LYS A 76 -21.35 12.69 -5.95
CA LYS A 76 -22.59 12.65 -6.75
C LYS A 76 -22.31 12.23 -8.18
N LEU A 77 -21.26 12.77 -8.79
CA LEU A 77 -20.84 12.39 -10.14
C LEU A 77 -20.27 10.97 -10.17
N PHE A 78 -19.50 10.57 -9.15
CA PHE A 78 -19.01 9.20 -9.02
C PHE A 78 -20.15 8.18 -8.98
N SER A 79 -21.13 8.39 -8.10
CA SER A 79 -22.31 7.53 -7.99
C SER A 79 -23.16 7.54 -9.26
N LYS A 80 -23.29 8.70 -9.94
CA LYS A 80 -23.99 8.80 -11.21
C LYS A 80 -23.34 7.94 -12.29
N ALA A 81 -22.01 8.03 -12.46
CA ALA A 81 -21.29 7.22 -13.44
C ALA A 81 -21.43 5.71 -13.16
N LEU A 82 -21.37 5.31 -11.87
CA LEU A 82 -21.61 3.92 -11.48
C LEU A 82 -23.03 3.46 -11.85
N GLN A 83 -24.04 4.29 -11.60
CA GLN A 83 -25.42 4.00 -11.97
C GLN A 83 -25.61 3.87 -13.48
N GLN A 84 -25.06 4.80 -14.26
CA GLN A 84 -25.16 4.77 -15.72
C GLN A 84 -24.50 3.51 -16.30
N MET A 85 -23.30 3.15 -15.82
CA MET A 85 -22.60 1.96 -16.27
C MET A 85 -23.36 0.66 -15.95
N LEU A 86 -23.93 0.56 -14.75
CA LEU A 86 -24.72 -0.61 -14.33
C LEU A 86 -26.06 -0.73 -15.04
N ALA A 87 -26.65 0.41 -15.44
CA ALA A 87 -27.90 0.46 -16.18
C ALA A 87 -27.70 0.38 -17.71
N GLU A 88 -26.46 0.24 -18.18
CA GLU A 88 -26.08 0.28 -19.60
C GLU A 88 -26.55 1.58 -20.30
N GLU A 89 -26.62 2.68 -19.54
CA GLU A 89 -26.91 4.01 -20.05
C GLU A 89 -25.66 4.65 -20.65
N GLU A 90 -25.88 5.70 -21.45
CA GLU A 90 -24.79 6.52 -22.00
C GLU A 90 -23.95 7.15 -20.86
N VAL A 91 -22.67 6.79 -20.82
CA VAL A 91 -21.68 7.41 -19.93
C VAL A 91 -21.09 8.65 -20.59
N TRP A 92 -20.88 9.70 -19.79
CA TRP A 92 -20.36 10.98 -20.29
C TRP A 92 -18.86 10.99 -20.57
N ILE A 93 -18.15 10.00 -20.03
CA ILE A 93 -16.71 9.79 -20.19
C ILE A 93 -16.57 8.31 -20.51
N ASP A 94 -16.06 8.02 -21.70
CA ASP A 94 -15.77 6.63 -22.09
C ASP A 94 -14.53 6.10 -21.34
N GLN A 95 -14.26 4.81 -21.51
CA GLN A 95 -13.15 4.17 -20.80
C GLN A 95 -11.78 4.79 -21.13
N GLU A 96 -11.52 5.12 -22.40
CA GLU A 96 -10.24 5.66 -22.85
C GLU A 96 -10.00 7.06 -22.28
N GLN A 97 -11.01 7.93 -22.41
CA GLN A 97 -11.00 9.27 -21.83
C GLN A 97 -10.86 9.21 -20.29
N GLY A 98 -11.56 8.27 -19.66
CA GLY A 98 -11.48 8.01 -18.23
C GLY A 98 -10.06 7.68 -17.79
N GLU A 99 -9.40 6.74 -18.47
CA GLU A 99 -8.02 6.34 -18.20
C GLU A 99 -7.04 7.51 -18.33
N GLN A 100 -7.17 8.32 -19.38
CA GLN A 100 -6.33 9.51 -19.60
C GLN A 100 -6.52 10.56 -18.50
N ILE A 101 -7.77 10.88 -18.14
CA ILE A 101 -8.10 11.85 -17.10
C ILE A 101 -7.58 11.39 -15.74
N ILE A 102 -7.80 10.12 -15.37
CA ILE A 102 -7.35 9.55 -14.11
C ILE A 102 -5.83 9.58 -14.04
N THR A 103 -5.13 9.13 -15.09
CA THR A 103 -3.67 9.09 -15.13
C THR A 103 -3.07 10.48 -14.97
N ALA A 104 -3.56 11.47 -15.73
CA ALA A 104 -3.08 12.84 -15.66
C ALA A 104 -3.30 13.44 -14.26
N TYR A 105 -4.45 13.16 -13.63
CA TYR A 105 -4.74 13.65 -12.29
C TYR A 105 -3.84 13.00 -11.23
N LEU A 106 -3.63 11.69 -11.29
CA LEU A 106 -2.74 10.97 -10.37
C LEU A 106 -1.29 11.44 -10.51
N GLN A 107 -0.80 11.66 -11.73
CA GLN A 107 0.53 12.25 -11.95
C GLN A 107 0.66 13.64 -11.29
N LYS A 108 -0.37 14.48 -11.43
CA LYS A 108 -0.40 15.80 -10.78
C LYS A 108 -0.41 15.70 -9.26
N LEU A 109 -1.15 14.74 -8.69
CA LEU A 109 -1.14 14.49 -7.25
C LEU A 109 0.22 14.06 -6.74
N GLU A 110 0.90 13.14 -7.44
CA GLU A 110 2.25 12.70 -7.07
C GLU A 110 3.28 13.82 -7.19
N ALA A 111 3.20 14.64 -8.25
CA ALA A 111 4.04 15.84 -8.38
C ALA A 111 3.85 16.80 -7.20
N LYS A 112 2.59 17.09 -6.82
CA LYS A 112 2.27 17.96 -5.68
C LYS A 112 2.77 17.38 -4.35
N LYS A 113 2.65 16.06 -4.14
CA LYS A 113 3.23 15.39 -2.96
C LYS A 113 4.76 15.50 -2.96
N GLY A 114 5.39 15.31 -4.12
CA GLY A 114 6.84 15.48 -4.31
C GLY A 114 7.32 16.88 -3.95
N GLU A 115 6.63 17.92 -4.41
CA GLU A 115 6.92 19.31 -4.06
C GLU A 115 6.79 19.58 -2.56
N ALA A 116 5.70 19.11 -1.94
CA ALA A 116 5.49 19.25 -0.50
C ALA A 116 6.57 18.51 0.31
N ASN A 117 6.94 17.29 -0.11
CA ASN A 117 8.01 16.51 0.51
C ASN A 117 9.37 17.19 0.36
N LEU A 118 9.67 17.77 -0.80
CA LEU A 118 10.91 18.50 -1.04
C LEU A 118 11.00 19.75 -0.15
N ALA A 119 9.91 20.51 -0.05
CA ALA A 119 9.85 21.67 0.84
C ALA A 119 10.04 21.27 2.31
N ALA A 120 9.36 20.22 2.76
CA ALA A 120 9.49 19.71 4.12
C ALA A 120 10.90 19.16 4.41
N ALA A 121 11.51 18.46 3.45
CA ALA A 121 12.87 17.95 3.56
C ALA A 121 13.91 19.07 3.64
N LYS A 122 13.79 20.11 2.79
CA LYS A 122 14.68 21.28 2.84
C LYS A 122 14.59 21.98 4.19
N LYS A 123 13.38 22.26 4.67
CA LYS A 123 13.15 22.87 5.98
C LYS A 123 13.74 22.01 7.10
N PHE A 124 13.51 20.70 7.08
CA PHE A 124 14.06 19.78 8.07
C PHE A 124 15.60 19.84 8.09
N LEU A 125 16.28 19.78 6.94
CA LEU A 125 17.74 19.84 6.87
C LEU A 125 18.29 21.22 7.27
N GLU A 126 17.59 22.31 6.96
CA GLU A 126 17.92 23.67 7.40
C GLU A 126 17.85 23.85 8.91
N GLU A 127 16.85 23.26 9.56
CA GLU A 127 16.72 23.29 11.01
C GLU A 127 17.67 22.29 11.68
N ASN A 128 17.88 21.12 11.09
CA ASN A 128 18.66 20.06 11.67
C ASN A 128 20.16 20.38 11.74
N ARG A 129 20.72 21.04 10.72
CA ARG A 129 22.14 21.49 10.74
C ARG A 129 22.47 22.45 11.87
N LYS A 130 21.46 23.13 12.43
CA LYS A 130 21.62 24.09 13.55
C LYS A 130 21.66 23.38 14.91
N LYS A 131 21.35 22.08 14.97
CA LYS A 131 21.29 21.35 16.24
C LYS A 131 22.70 21.01 16.74
N PRO A 132 22.94 21.06 18.07
CA PRO A 132 24.24 20.72 18.65
C PRO A 132 24.71 19.30 18.29
N GLY A 133 25.97 19.22 17.83
CA GLY A 133 26.63 17.97 17.44
C GLY A 133 26.27 17.46 16.05
N VAL A 134 25.43 18.17 15.28
CA VAL A 134 25.19 17.84 13.88
C VAL A 134 26.33 18.38 13.02
N VAL A 135 26.82 17.54 12.12
CA VAL A 135 27.85 17.85 11.13
C VAL A 135 27.25 17.65 9.73
N GLU A 136 27.44 18.62 8.85
CA GLU A 136 27.02 18.58 7.44
C GLU A 136 28.24 18.33 6.54
N LEU A 137 28.15 17.34 5.65
CA LEU A 137 29.17 17.04 4.64
C LEU A 137 28.92 17.84 3.35
N PRO A 138 29.92 17.98 2.46
CA PRO A 138 29.74 18.63 1.15
C PRO A 138 28.66 17.99 0.27
N SER A 139 28.36 16.70 0.49
CA SER A 139 27.25 16.00 -0.18
C SER A 139 25.86 16.41 0.31
N GLY A 140 25.76 17.21 1.37
CA GLY A 140 24.51 17.55 2.06
C GLY A 140 24.08 16.52 3.11
N LEU A 141 24.81 15.40 3.25
CA LEU A 141 24.55 14.43 4.32
C LEU A 141 24.80 15.07 5.68
N GLN A 142 23.84 14.94 6.58
CA GLN A 142 23.96 15.37 7.97
C GLN A 142 24.01 14.16 8.89
N TYR A 143 24.94 14.16 9.83
CA TYR A 143 25.03 13.14 10.86
C TYR A 143 25.34 13.76 12.22
N LYS A 144 25.06 12.99 13.27
CA LYS A 144 25.46 13.30 14.65
C LYS A 144 26.00 12.05 15.28
N VAL A 145 27.21 12.13 15.83
CA VAL A 145 27.75 11.05 16.66
C VAL A 145 27.05 11.11 18.01
N ILE A 146 26.40 10.01 18.40
CA ILE A 146 25.78 9.85 19.72
C ILE A 146 26.81 9.28 20.70
N THR A 147 27.55 8.26 20.25
CA THR A 147 28.62 7.62 21.01
C THR A 147 29.74 7.28 20.02
N GLU A 148 30.93 7.82 20.26
CA GLU A 148 32.10 7.56 19.43
C GLU A 148 32.61 6.13 19.67
N GLY A 149 32.79 5.37 18.60
CA GLY A 149 33.40 4.04 18.66
C GLY A 149 34.93 4.14 18.61
N THR A 150 35.62 3.14 19.18
CA THR A 150 37.10 3.06 19.17
C THR A 150 37.65 2.01 18.20
N GLY A 151 36.78 1.36 17.44
CA GLY A 151 37.14 0.32 16.48
C GLY A 151 37.65 0.87 15.15
N GLU A 152 38.06 -0.04 14.27
CA GLU A 152 38.45 0.29 12.90
C GLU A 152 37.25 0.86 12.12
N LYS A 153 37.53 1.85 11.27
CA LYS A 153 36.50 2.41 10.39
C LYS A 153 36.29 1.46 9.19
N PRO A 154 35.05 1.11 8.85
CA PRO A 154 34.80 0.22 7.73
C PRO A 154 35.23 0.87 6.41
N LEU A 155 35.79 0.06 5.51
CA LEU A 155 36.19 0.45 4.16
C LEU A 155 35.12 0.03 3.13
N PRO A 156 35.11 0.63 1.93
CA PRO A 156 34.25 0.18 0.84
C PRO A 156 34.45 -1.31 0.55
N GLY A 157 33.37 -2.09 0.61
CA GLY A 157 33.38 -3.54 0.38
C GLY A 157 33.34 -4.39 1.66
N ASP A 158 33.55 -3.79 2.83
CA ASP A 158 33.45 -4.48 4.10
C ASP A 158 32.00 -4.87 4.42
N LYS A 159 31.85 -5.97 5.16
CA LYS A 159 30.57 -6.36 5.76
C LYS A 159 30.46 -5.76 7.15
N VAL A 160 29.38 -5.05 7.40
CA VAL A 160 29.06 -4.47 8.71
C VAL A 160 27.83 -5.14 9.31
N THR A 161 27.77 -5.22 10.63
CA THR A 161 26.57 -5.61 11.38
C THR A 161 26.06 -4.38 12.11
N VAL A 162 24.78 -4.04 11.93
CA VAL A 162 24.19 -2.82 12.47
C VAL A 162 22.84 -3.10 13.12
N HIS A 163 22.55 -2.37 14.18
CA HIS A 163 21.18 -2.13 14.60
C HIS A 163 20.76 -0.74 14.13
N TYR A 164 19.63 -0.63 13.44
CA TYR A 164 19.14 0.62 12.87
C TYR A 164 17.64 0.79 13.10
N HIS A 165 17.23 2.06 13.05
CA HIS A 165 15.83 2.46 13.11
C HIS A 165 15.59 3.59 12.11
N GLY A 166 14.82 3.31 11.05
CA GLY A 166 14.54 4.23 9.96
C GLY A 166 13.20 4.91 10.11
N THR A 167 13.20 6.25 10.19
CA THR A 167 11.97 7.05 10.28
C THR A 167 11.91 8.10 9.16
N LEU A 168 10.69 8.39 8.73
CA LEU A 168 10.40 9.59 7.94
C LEU A 168 10.48 10.83 8.83
N ILE A 169 10.58 12.02 8.22
CA ILE A 169 10.64 13.31 8.95
C ILE A 169 9.45 13.56 9.90
N ASN A 170 8.33 12.87 9.69
CA ASN A 170 7.14 12.93 10.55
C ASN A 170 7.16 11.89 11.70
N GLY A 171 8.28 11.18 11.88
CA GLY A 171 8.45 10.15 12.91
C GLY A 171 7.88 8.77 12.56
N LYS A 172 7.19 8.61 11.43
CA LYS A 172 6.69 7.30 10.99
C LYS A 172 7.87 6.37 10.67
N VAL A 173 7.91 5.23 11.35
CA VAL A 173 8.89 4.16 11.07
C VAL A 173 8.61 3.56 9.69
N PHE A 174 9.66 3.42 8.89
CA PHE A 174 9.58 2.69 7.61
C PHE A 174 10.35 1.37 7.64
N ASP A 175 11.37 1.24 8.49
CA ASP A 175 12.13 0.01 8.69
C ASP A 175 12.85 0.01 10.05
N SER A 176 13.09 -1.16 10.64
CA SER A 176 13.73 -1.33 11.96
C SER A 176 14.35 -2.71 12.09
N SER A 177 15.54 -2.79 12.68
CA SER A 177 16.18 -4.06 13.07
C SER A 177 16.13 -4.32 14.58
N ILE A 178 15.34 -3.52 15.31
CA ILE A 178 15.10 -3.60 16.76
C ILE A 178 13.60 -3.71 17.02
#